data_AF-A0A968U0T7-F1
#
_entry.id   AF-A0A968U0T7-F1
#
_cell.length_a   1.000
_cell.length_b   1.000
_cell.length_c   1.000
_cell.angle_alpha   90.00
_cell.angle_beta   90.00
_cell.angle_gamma   90.00
#
_symmetry.space_group_name_H-M   'P 1'
#
loop_
_entity.id
_entity.type
_entity.pdbx_description
1 polymer ?
#
loop_
_entity_poly.entity_id
_entity_poly.type
_entity_poly.pdbx_seq_one_letter_code
_entity_poly.pdbx_strand_id
1 'polypeptide(L)'
;MASPWHHERTTAIRAVRMAARACQAVRDRLVTPAPVNENDKAPRAGNKGIIAKQDRSPVTVADFASQAIVSRVLLEAFPGDAVVGEENSTQLRGEDHAQTRSLVVQHVSCEFNQMLPDQDVLAWIDHGAMELPRYDRRHWTIDPIDGPRFSPWRPVCHRPGAG
;
A
#
# COMPACT_ATOMS: atom_id res chain seq x y z
N MET A 1 -0.77 26.06 -23.24
CA MET A 1 -1.76 24.94 -23.28
C MET A 1 -1.50 24.07 -22.07
N ALA A 2 -2.53 23.65 -21.33
CA ALA A 2 -2.34 22.68 -20.25
C ALA A 2 -1.91 21.32 -20.84
N SER A 3 -1.05 20.57 -20.12
CA SER A 3 -0.66 19.22 -20.53
C SER A 3 -1.92 18.35 -20.70
N PRO A 4 -2.00 17.49 -21.74
CA PRO A 4 -3.12 16.57 -21.91
C PRO A 4 -3.31 15.63 -20.71
N TRP A 5 -2.27 15.46 -19.88
CA TRP A 5 -2.26 14.62 -18.67
C TRP A 5 -2.50 15.39 -17.37
N HIS A 6 -3.08 16.60 -17.44
CA HIS A 6 -3.26 17.43 -16.25
C HIS A 6 -4.21 16.78 -15.22
N HIS A 7 -5.26 16.11 -15.69
CA HIS A 7 -6.22 15.43 -14.82
C HIS A 7 -5.60 14.20 -14.15
N GLU A 8 -4.88 13.39 -14.91
CA GLU A 8 -4.11 12.23 -14.47
C GLU A 8 -3.10 12.63 -13.40
N ARG A 9 -2.27 13.64 -13.70
CA ARG A 9 -1.26 14.14 -12.76
C ARG A 9 -1.89 14.64 -11.46
N THR A 10 -2.97 15.40 -11.54
CA THR A 10 -3.64 15.96 -10.36
C THR A 10 -4.24 14.85 -9.50
N THR A 11 -4.85 13.85 -10.15
CA THR A 11 -5.42 12.68 -9.47
C THR A 11 -4.34 11.84 -8.81
N ALA A 12 -3.22 11.58 -9.49
CA ALA A 12 -2.08 10.85 -8.94
C ALA A 12 -1.47 11.56 -7.73
N ILE A 13 -1.27 12.89 -7.81
CA ILE A 13 -0.76 13.68 -6.68
C ILE A 13 -1.71 13.60 -5.48
N ARG A 14 -3.03 13.67 -5.72
CA ARG A 14 -4.04 13.49 -4.66
C ARG A 14 -3.92 12.12 -4.03
N ALA A 15 -3.92 11.06 -4.84
CA ALA A 15 -3.83 9.67 -4.39
C ALA A 15 -2.58 9.43 -3.52
N VAL A 16 -1.41 9.84 -4.01
CA VAL A 16 -0.13 9.66 -3.29
C VAL A 16 -0.10 10.45 -1.98
N ARG A 17 -0.65 11.67 -1.95
CA ARG A 17 -0.74 12.46 -0.70
C ARG A 17 -1.63 11.79 0.34
N MET A 18 -2.71 11.13 -0.10
CA MET A 18 -3.60 10.38 0.79
C MET A 18 -2.91 9.13 1.32
N ALA A 19 -2.31 8.33 0.45
CA ALA A 19 -1.54 7.15 0.84
C ALA A 19 -0.39 7.49 1.81
N ALA A 20 0.37 8.56 1.53
CA ALA A 20 1.45 9.01 2.41
C ALA A 20 0.97 9.36 3.83
N ARG A 21 -0.21 9.97 3.99
CA ARG A 21 -0.80 10.23 5.31
C ARG A 21 -1.16 8.93 6.03
N ALA A 22 -1.75 7.97 5.32
CA ALA A 22 -2.04 6.65 5.88
C ALA A 22 -0.77 5.93 6.34
N CYS A 23 0.30 5.92 5.53
CA CYS A 23 1.61 5.36 5.92
C CYS A 23 2.17 6.00 7.19
N GLN A 24 2.12 7.34 7.28
CA GLN A 24 2.56 8.05 8.48
C GLN A 24 1.73 7.65 9.70
N ALA A 25 0.40 7.59 9.57
CA ALA A 25 -0.48 7.19 10.65
C ALA A 25 -0.23 5.74 11.12
N VAL A 26 0.05 4.81 10.20
CA VAL A 26 0.39 3.42 10.53
C VAL A 26 1.70 3.37 11.31
N ARG A 27 2.73 4.07 10.84
CA ARG A 27 4.03 4.16 11.51
C ARG A 27 3.88 4.73 12.92
N ASP A 28 3.16 5.83 13.08
CA ASP A 28 3.05 6.51 14.37
C ASP A 28 2.31 5.66 15.41
N ARG A 29 1.28 4.90 14.98
CA ARG A 29 0.50 4.01 15.86
C ARG A 29 1.21 2.71 16.23
N LEU A 30 2.06 2.17 15.36
CA LEU A 30 2.72 0.89 15.59
C LEU A 30 4.15 1.04 16.14
N VAL A 31 4.72 2.26 16.11
CA VAL A 31 6.03 2.57 16.70
C VAL A 31 5.90 3.17 18.11
N THR A 32 4.70 3.55 18.55
CA THR A 32 4.49 4.01 19.93
C THR A 32 4.45 2.81 20.89
N PRO A 33 5.42 2.68 21.82
CA PRO A 33 5.33 1.65 22.85
C PRO A 33 4.14 1.97 23.76
N ALA A 34 3.44 0.92 24.22
CA ALA A 34 2.43 1.05 25.26
C ALA A 34 2.99 1.85 26.46
N PRO A 35 2.15 2.61 27.21
CA PRO A 35 2.60 3.27 28.42
C PRO A 35 3.23 2.22 29.34
N VAL A 36 4.52 2.42 29.64
CA VAL A 36 5.24 1.63 30.63
C VAL A 36 4.56 1.82 31.97
N ASN A 37 4.14 0.72 32.60
CA ASN A 37 3.75 0.72 33.99
C ASN A 37 4.99 1.20 34.79
N GLU A 38 4.79 2.23 35.61
CA GLU A 38 5.78 2.85 36.49
C GLU A 38 6.48 1.85 37.45
N ASN A 39 5.95 0.63 37.60
CA ASN A 39 6.57 -0.45 38.36
C ASN A 39 7.44 -1.44 37.55
N ASP A 40 7.48 -1.36 36.22
CA ASP A 40 8.33 -2.23 35.40
C ASP A 40 9.71 -1.58 35.23
N LYS A 41 10.74 -2.21 35.82
CA LYS A 41 12.15 -1.79 35.69
C LYS A 41 12.50 -1.56 34.21
N ALA A 42 12.88 -0.32 33.90
CA ALA A 42 13.21 0.16 32.57
C ALA A 42 14.03 -0.85 31.74
N PRO A 43 13.63 -1.17 30.49
CA PRO A 43 14.46 -1.96 29.61
C PRO A 43 15.70 -1.14 29.24
N ARG A 44 16.87 -1.77 29.39
CA ARG A 44 18.16 -1.21 28.96
C ARG A 44 18.08 -0.81 27.49
N ALA A 45 18.56 0.40 27.18
CA ALA A 45 18.67 0.94 25.84
C ALA A 45 19.29 -0.08 24.88
N GLY A 46 18.52 -0.55 23.90
CA GLY A 46 19.02 -1.50 22.91
C GLY A 46 17.97 -2.21 22.05
N ASN A 47 16.74 -2.43 22.54
CA ASN A 47 15.72 -3.11 21.76
C ASN A 47 14.62 -2.15 21.30
N LYS A 48 14.82 -1.57 20.12
CA LYS A 48 13.74 -1.00 19.30
C LYS A 48 12.81 -2.17 18.97
N GLY A 49 11.75 -2.32 19.76
CA GLY A 49 10.81 -3.44 19.71
C GLY A 49 10.03 -3.48 18.40
N ILE A 50 10.69 -3.93 17.32
CA ILE A 50 10.03 -4.47 16.16
C ILE A 50 9.42 -5.78 16.65
N ILE A 51 8.16 -5.75 17.08
CA ILE A 51 7.40 -6.98 17.30
C ILE A 51 7.12 -7.58 15.92
N ALA A 52 8.15 -8.25 15.41
CA ALA A 52 8.08 -9.15 14.26
C ALA A 52 7.32 -10.40 14.70
N LYS A 53 6.00 -10.34 14.64
CA LYS A 53 5.20 -11.55 14.34
C LYS A 53 4.99 -11.51 12.83
N GLN A 54 5.35 -12.61 12.17
CA GLN A 54 5.75 -12.67 10.76
C GLN A 54 4.77 -12.09 9.71
N ASP A 55 3.55 -11.69 10.07
CA ASP A 55 2.56 -11.09 9.16
C ASP A 55 1.85 -9.83 9.70
N ARG A 56 2.44 -9.15 10.71
CA ARG A 56 1.85 -7.98 11.39
C ARG A 56 2.77 -6.76 11.42
N SER A 57 3.70 -6.66 10.48
CA SER A 57 4.64 -5.55 10.47
C SER A 57 3.94 -4.23 10.11
N PRO A 58 4.40 -3.08 10.63
CA PRO A 58 3.87 -1.78 10.23
C PRO A 58 3.98 -1.50 8.73
N VAL A 59 4.95 -2.13 8.07
CA VAL A 59 5.15 -2.03 6.62
C VAL A 59 3.95 -2.69 5.91
N THR A 60 3.64 -3.93 6.26
CA THR A 60 2.53 -4.71 5.66
C THR A 60 1.18 -4.01 5.74
N VAL A 61 0.83 -3.40 6.88
CA VAL A 61 -0.45 -2.66 7.00
C VAL A 61 -0.45 -1.43 6.10
N ALA A 62 0.67 -0.74 5.99
CA ALA A 62 0.80 0.47 5.20
C ALA A 62 0.86 0.17 3.68
N ASP A 63 1.42 -0.97 3.27
CA ASP A 63 1.40 -1.48 1.88
C ASP A 63 -0.04 -1.63 1.38
N PHE A 64 -0.83 -2.47 2.07
CA PHE A 64 -2.22 -2.72 1.73
C PHE A 64 -3.09 -1.46 1.78
N ALA A 65 -2.92 -0.63 2.81
CA ALA A 65 -3.69 0.60 2.93
C ALA A 65 -3.39 1.58 1.78
N SER A 66 -2.12 1.74 1.43
CA SER A 66 -1.69 2.62 0.34
C SER A 66 -2.23 2.15 -1.00
N GLN A 67 -2.12 0.85 -1.29
CA GLN A 67 -2.67 0.31 -2.52
C GLN A 67 -4.19 0.48 -2.59
N ALA A 68 -4.92 0.22 -1.50
CA ALA A 68 -6.38 0.43 -1.45
C ALA A 68 -6.76 1.89 -1.74
N ILE A 69 -6.09 2.84 -1.10
CA ILE A 69 -6.35 4.28 -1.25
C ILE A 69 -6.09 4.74 -2.68
N VAL A 70 -4.93 4.38 -3.24
CA VAL A 70 -4.56 4.80 -4.60
C VAL A 70 -5.51 4.16 -5.61
N SER A 71 -5.76 2.86 -5.48
CA SER A 71 -6.64 2.11 -6.40
C SER A 71 -8.06 2.64 -6.38
N ARG A 72 -8.62 2.98 -5.20
CA ARG A 72 -9.93 3.63 -5.12
C ARG A 72 -9.95 4.97 -5.84
N VAL A 73 -8.97 5.83 -5.57
CA VAL A 73 -8.91 7.18 -6.16
C VAL A 73 -8.79 7.12 -7.68
N LEU A 74 -8.02 6.16 -8.20
CA LEU A 74 -7.87 5.92 -9.63
C LEU A 74 -9.14 5.32 -10.23
N LEU A 75 -9.77 4.35 -9.57
CA LEU A 75 -11.02 3.72 -10.03
C LEU A 75 -12.17 4.75 -10.14
N GLU A 76 -12.27 5.69 -9.18
CA GLU A 76 -13.28 6.76 -9.22
C GLU A 76 -13.06 7.74 -10.39
N ALA A 77 -11.81 8.04 -10.73
CA ALA A 77 -11.47 9.00 -11.79
C ALA A 77 -11.38 8.36 -13.18
N PHE A 78 -10.96 7.10 -13.25
CA PHE A 78 -10.66 6.37 -14.47
C PHE A 78 -11.19 4.92 -14.42
N PRO A 79 -12.52 4.71 -14.44
CA PRO A 79 -13.10 3.38 -14.23
C PRO A 79 -12.69 2.30 -15.24
N GLY A 80 -12.17 2.70 -16.41
CA GLY A 80 -11.72 1.79 -17.47
C GLY A 80 -10.21 1.55 -17.51
N ASP A 81 -9.44 2.21 -16.65
CA ASP A 81 -7.99 2.05 -16.61
C ASP A 81 -7.60 0.86 -15.73
N ALA A 82 -6.57 0.13 -16.17
CA ALA A 82 -5.99 -0.90 -15.33
C ALA A 82 -5.03 -0.30 -14.30
N VAL A 83 -4.94 -0.90 -13.10
CA VAL A 83 -3.96 -0.58 -12.06
C VAL A 83 -3.15 -1.83 -11.76
N VAL A 84 -1.83 -1.70 -11.86
CA VAL A 84 -0.86 -2.78 -11.63
C VAL A 84 0.00 -2.42 -10.43
N GLY A 85 -0.02 -3.29 -9.42
CA GLY A 85 0.64 -3.11 -8.14
C GLY A 85 1.00 -4.46 -7.54
N GLU A 86 1.74 -4.43 -6.44
CA GLU A 86 2.38 -5.63 -5.89
C GLU A 86 1.44 -6.44 -4.98
N GLU A 87 0.52 -5.76 -4.30
CA GLU A 87 -0.27 -6.38 -3.24
C GLU A 87 -1.54 -7.04 -3.78
N ASN A 88 -2.05 -8.06 -3.10
CA ASN A 88 -3.40 -8.59 -3.35
C ASN A 88 -4.06 -9.00 -2.03
N SER A 89 -5.39 -9.01 -1.98
CA SER A 89 -6.11 -9.19 -0.72
C SER A 89 -6.18 -10.63 -0.21
N THR A 90 -5.63 -11.61 -0.95
CA THR A 90 -5.77 -13.04 -0.67
C THR A 90 -5.38 -13.38 0.78
N GLN A 91 -4.26 -12.83 1.25
CA GLN A 91 -3.78 -13.08 2.62
C GLN A 91 -4.68 -12.44 3.68
N LEU A 92 -5.29 -11.28 3.39
CA LEU A 92 -6.15 -10.58 4.33
C LEU A 92 -7.51 -11.24 4.53
N ARG A 93 -7.92 -12.17 3.65
CA ARG A 93 -9.22 -12.85 3.73
C ARG A 93 -9.25 -13.97 4.77
N GLY A 94 -8.09 -14.47 5.20
CA GLY A 94 -8.00 -15.49 6.26
C GLY A 94 -8.26 -14.91 7.66
N GLU A 95 -8.77 -15.75 8.56
CA GLU A 95 -9.01 -15.37 9.97
C GLU A 95 -7.70 -15.10 10.74
N ASP A 96 -6.61 -15.77 10.37
CA ASP A 96 -5.28 -15.54 10.95
C ASP A 96 -4.77 -14.10 10.74
N HIS A 97 -5.30 -13.41 9.73
CA HIS A 97 -4.97 -12.03 9.37
C HIS A 97 -6.11 -11.04 9.68
N ALA A 98 -7.14 -11.43 10.44
CA ALA A 98 -8.27 -10.56 10.77
C ALA A 98 -7.84 -9.25 11.46
N GLN A 99 -6.82 -9.31 12.33
CA GLN A 99 -6.27 -8.11 12.98
C GLN A 99 -5.61 -7.17 11.96
N THR A 100 -4.80 -7.70 11.03
CA THR A 100 -4.16 -6.92 9.97
C THR A 100 -5.22 -6.32 9.05
N ARG A 101 -6.24 -7.10 8.64
CA ARG A 101 -7.39 -6.63 7.86
C ARG A 101 -8.10 -5.47 8.56
N SER A 102 -8.42 -5.61 9.84
CA SER A 102 -9.08 -4.57 10.63
C SER A 102 -8.26 -3.27 10.68
N LEU A 103 -6.93 -3.36 10.85
CA LEU A 103 -6.05 -2.19 10.83
C LEU A 103 -6.03 -1.51 9.45
N VAL A 104 -5.91 -2.29 8.38
CA VAL A 104 -5.96 -1.77 6.99
C VAL A 104 -7.27 -1.02 6.77
N VAL A 105 -8.41 -1.66 7.06
CA VAL A 105 -9.75 -1.06 6.92
C VAL A 105 -9.88 0.21 7.75
N GLN A 106 -9.37 0.21 8.99
CA GLN A 106 -9.39 1.39 9.85
C GLN A 106 -8.60 2.56 9.25
N HIS A 107 -7.38 2.31 8.75
CA HIS A 107 -6.55 3.36 8.18
C HIS A 107 -7.14 3.93 6.88
N VAL A 108 -7.69 3.08 6.03
CA VAL A 108 -8.38 3.51 4.80
C VAL A 108 -9.65 4.30 5.16
N SER A 109 -10.44 3.82 6.12
CA SER A 109 -11.64 4.50 6.61
C SER A 109 -11.34 5.89 7.18
N CYS A 110 -10.27 6.02 7.97
CA CYS A 110 -9.82 7.31 8.49
C CYS A 110 -9.41 8.27 7.36
N GLU A 111 -8.68 7.80 6.35
CA GLU A 111 -8.23 8.64 5.24
C GLU A 111 -9.39 9.17 4.38
N PHE A 112 -10.45 8.37 4.22
CA PHE A 112 -11.68 8.78 3.52
C PHE A 112 -12.73 9.43 4.44
N ASN A 113 -12.45 9.57 5.74
CA ASN A 113 -13.37 10.09 6.75
C ASN A 113 -14.75 9.41 6.70
N GLN A 114 -14.78 8.09 6.50
CA GLN A 114 -15.99 7.28 6.34
C GLN A 114 -15.74 5.87 6.87
N MET A 115 -16.74 5.24 7.49
CA MET A 115 -16.68 3.81 7.81
C MET A 115 -16.87 2.98 6.55
N LEU A 116 -15.86 2.17 6.22
CA LEU A 116 -15.84 1.37 5.00
C LEU A 116 -15.96 -0.12 5.33
N PRO A 117 -16.81 -0.86 4.59
CA PRO A 117 -16.85 -2.32 4.70
C PRO A 117 -15.51 -2.97 4.32
N ASP A 118 -15.13 -4.05 5.02
CA ASP A 118 -13.95 -4.85 4.69
C ASP A 118 -13.93 -5.24 3.19
N GLN A 119 -15.06 -5.70 2.67
CA GLN A 119 -15.20 -6.15 1.29
C GLN A 119 -14.81 -5.08 0.24
N ASP A 120 -15.12 -3.81 0.51
CA ASP A 120 -14.85 -2.72 -0.42
C ASP A 120 -13.35 -2.41 -0.43
N VAL A 121 -12.74 -2.38 0.76
CA VAL A 121 -11.29 -2.16 0.91
C VAL A 121 -10.50 -3.30 0.25
N LEU A 122 -10.89 -4.55 0.48
CA LEU A 122 -10.26 -5.72 -0.16
C LEU A 122 -10.43 -5.67 -1.69
N ALA A 123 -11.60 -5.26 -2.19
CA ALA A 123 -11.84 -5.11 -3.62
C ALA A 123 -10.95 -4.02 -4.26
N TRP A 124 -10.68 -2.91 -3.56
CA TRP A 124 -9.74 -1.91 -4.08
C TRP A 124 -8.29 -2.38 -4.04
N ILE A 125 -7.90 -3.19 -3.05
CA ILE A 125 -6.57 -3.84 -3.07
C ILE A 125 -6.46 -4.72 -4.32
N ASP A 126 -7.46 -5.56 -4.59
CA ASP A 126 -7.47 -6.46 -5.75
C ASP A 126 -7.52 -5.70 -7.09
N HIS A 127 -8.23 -4.56 -7.14
CA HIS A 127 -8.21 -3.69 -8.31
C HIS A 127 -6.81 -3.13 -8.60
N GLY A 128 -6.01 -2.90 -7.56
CA GLY A 128 -4.61 -2.52 -7.67
C GLY A 128 -3.69 -3.65 -8.13
N ALA A 129 -4.17 -4.88 -8.29
CA ALA A 129 -3.39 -6.08 -8.57
C ALA A 129 -3.70 -6.68 -9.95
N MET A 130 -4.21 -5.88 -10.90
CA MET A 130 -4.65 -6.42 -12.19
C MET A 130 -3.49 -6.79 -13.09
N GLU A 131 -3.57 -7.97 -13.69
CA GLU A 131 -2.67 -8.34 -14.78
C GLU A 131 -3.03 -7.58 -16.05
N LEU A 132 -2.02 -7.14 -16.81
CA LEU A 132 -2.23 -6.55 -18.13
C LEU A 132 -2.19 -7.65 -19.19
N PRO A 133 -3.34 -8.03 -19.79
CA PRO A 133 -3.34 -9.01 -20.87
C PRO A 133 -2.65 -8.48 -22.14
N ARG A 134 -2.57 -7.15 -22.30
CA ARG A 134 -1.89 -6.46 -23.41
C ARG A 134 -1.34 -5.10 -22.94
N TYR A 135 -0.11 -4.79 -23.33
CA TYR A 135 0.57 -3.51 -23.02
C TYR A 135 0.11 -2.33 -23.92
N ASP A 136 -0.91 -2.53 -24.75
CA ASP A 136 -1.41 -1.52 -25.71
C ASP A 136 -2.50 -0.60 -25.13
N ARG A 137 -2.90 -0.80 -23.87
CA ARG A 137 -3.89 0.02 -23.17
C ARG A 137 -3.28 0.89 -22.07
N ARG A 138 -3.89 2.06 -21.87
CA ARG A 138 -3.57 2.95 -20.76
C ARG A 138 -3.75 2.20 -19.44
N HIS A 139 -2.75 2.31 -18.57
CA HIS A 139 -2.73 1.69 -17.26
C HIS A 139 -1.91 2.54 -16.28
N TRP A 140 -2.10 2.27 -15.00
CA TRP A 140 -1.38 2.84 -13.89
C TRP A 140 -0.49 1.77 -13.27
N THR A 141 0.69 2.18 -12.80
CA THR A 141 1.59 1.33 -12.02
C THR A 141 1.74 1.94 -10.64
N ILE A 142 1.64 1.14 -9.59
CA ILE A 142 1.76 1.58 -8.21
C ILE A 142 2.72 0.68 -7.44
N ASP A 143 3.60 1.30 -6.67
CA ASP A 143 4.44 0.65 -5.67
C ASP A 143 4.11 1.35 -4.33
N PRO A 144 3.29 0.73 -3.47
CA PRO A 144 2.70 1.40 -2.30
C PRO A 144 3.74 1.78 -1.24
N ILE A 145 4.76 0.95 -1.03
CA ILE A 145 5.94 1.27 -0.22
C ILE A 145 7.14 0.58 -0.86
N ASP A 146 8.04 1.40 -1.41
CA ASP A 146 9.33 0.93 -1.94
C ASP A 146 10.22 0.46 -0.78
N GLY A 147 10.01 -0.79 -0.37
CA GLY A 147 10.89 -1.57 0.47
C GLY A 147 11.57 -2.59 -0.43
N PRO A 148 12.91 -2.72 -0.42
CA PRO A 148 13.61 -3.60 -1.35
C PRO A 148 13.29 -5.07 -1.05
N ARG A 149 12.21 -5.59 -1.62
CA ARG A 149 12.06 -7.01 -1.90
C ARG A 149 12.58 -7.19 -3.33
N PHE A 150 13.92 -7.25 -3.42
CA PHE A 150 14.65 -7.62 -4.63
C PHE A 150 14.08 -8.91 -5.24
N SER A 151 13.14 -8.78 -6.17
CA SER A 151 13.07 -9.68 -7.31
C SER A 151 14.05 -9.14 -8.35
N PRO A 152 14.96 -9.95 -8.90
CA PRO A 152 15.95 -9.47 -9.85
C PRO A 152 15.26 -9.15 -11.17
N TRP A 153 14.72 -7.93 -11.29
CA TRP A 153 14.56 -7.28 -12.57
C TRP A 153 15.97 -7.11 -13.16
N ARG A 154 16.41 -8.10 -13.94
CA ARG A 154 17.53 -7.93 -14.86
C ARG A 154 16.98 -7.24 -16.10
N PRO A 155 17.38 -6.00 -16.41
CA PRO A 155 17.18 -5.49 -17.75
C PRO A 155 18.07 -6.33 -18.67
N VAL A 156 17.46 -7.15 -19.53
CA VAL A 156 18.19 -7.78 -20.62
C VAL A 156 18.44 -6.71 -21.67
N CYS A 157 19.46 -5.88 -21.45
CA CYS A 157 20.03 -5.07 -22.51
C CYS A 157 20.67 -6.03 -23.52
N HIS A 158 19.94 -6.37 -24.59
CA HIS A 158 20.55 -6.99 -25.76
C HIS A 158 21.58 -6.01 -26.31
N ARG A 159 22.87 -6.32 -26.15
CA ARG A 159 23.89 -5.67 -26.98
C ARG A 159 23.67 -6.12 -28.42
N PRO A 160 23.62 -5.22 -29.41
CA PRO A 160 23.74 -5.64 -30.79
C PRO A 160 25.11 -6.29 -30.97
N GLY A 161 25.15 -7.45 -31.62
CA GLY A 161 26.37 -8.19 -31.88
C GLY A 161 27.40 -7.34 -32.63
N ALA A 162 28.64 -7.38 -32.17
CA ALA A 162 29.78 -6.91 -32.93
C ALA A 162 30.03 -7.92 -34.06
N GLY A 163 29.78 -7.48 -35.29
CA GLY A 163 30.45 -7.99 -36.49
C GLY A 163 31.68 -7.13 -36.79
#